data_AF-A0A2E5Z6T3-F1
#
_entry.id   AF-A0A2E5Z6T3-F1
#
_cell.length_a   1.000
_cell.length_b   1.000
_cell.length_c   1.000
_cell.angle_alpha   90.00
_cell.angle_beta   90.00
_cell.angle_gamma   90.00
#
_symmetry.space_group_name_H-M   'P 1'
#
loop_
_entity.id
_entity.type
_entity.pdbx_description
1 polymer ?
#
loop_
_entity_poly.entity_id
_entity_poly.type
_entity_poly.pdbx_seq_one_letter_code
_entity_poly.pdbx_strand_id
1 'polypeptide(L)'
;MSNNTKILNSISEKQSFIDVFKDSYELENMDYESPMQYFSFFWGKYEVFKQKYLIENNKPINNVINGIIFEAIFAYLLDREGLLIRSHDESIDGIKFVKPDFLVEKNNMLIFFSLKVSMRERWKQADWESIQFKKKHPNSKCILLTADNKDADRISMFIADLDLDEIFSVFSPSFDTLFQAVHLL
;
A
#
# COMPACT_ATOMS: atom_id res chain seq x y z
N MET A 1 -13.43 -16.32 -10.53
CA MET A 1 -13.18 -15.07 -9.79
C MET A 1 -11.69 -14.95 -9.61
N SER A 2 -11.06 -13.89 -10.12
CA SER A 2 -9.61 -13.70 -10.01
C SER A 2 -9.21 -13.54 -8.53
N ASN A 3 -7.93 -13.70 -8.20
CA ASN A 3 -7.48 -13.50 -6.82
C ASN A 3 -7.70 -12.05 -6.37
N ASN A 4 -7.42 -11.08 -7.26
CA ASN A 4 -7.68 -9.67 -7.04
C ASN A 4 -9.16 -9.44 -6.68
N THR A 5 -10.11 -9.97 -7.45
CA THR A 5 -11.54 -9.77 -7.18
C THR A 5 -11.94 -10.25 -5.77
N LYS A 6 -11.36 -11.36 -5.28
CA LYS A 6 -11.64 -11.82 -3.91
C LYS A 6 -11.12 -10.85 -2.85
N ILE A 7 -9.88 -10.37 -3.03
CA ILE A 7 -9.24 -9.43 -2.11
C ILE A 7 -9.98 -8.09 -2.12
N LEU A 8 -10.30 -7.55 -3.30
CA LEU A 8 -11.02 -6.29 -3.45
C LEU A 8 -12.41 -6.36 -2.82
N ASN A 9 -13.14 -7.47 -2.98
CA ASN A 9 -14.44 -7.65 -2.31
C ASN A 9 -14.30 -7.64 -0.78
N SER A 10 -13.31 -8.36 -0.24
CA SER A 10 -13.02 -8.35 1.21
C SER A 10 -12.71 -6.95 1.74
N ILE A 11 -12.04 -6.12 0.93
CA ILE A 11 -11.73 -4.73 1.27
C ILE A 11 -12.98 -3.85 1.21
N SER A 12 -13.78 -3.96 0.15
CA SER A 12 -14.95 -3.09 -0.07
C SER A 12 -16.12 -3.38 0.86
N GLU A 13 -16.20 -4.60 1.42
CA GLU A 13 -17.18 -4.99 2.43
C GLU A 13 -16.91 -4.38 3.82
N LYS A 14 -15.71 -3.83 4.08
CA LYS A 14 -15.37 -3.23 5.37
C LYS A 14 -16.16 -1.94 5.59
N GLN A 15 -16.76 -1.77 6.78
CA GLN A 15 -17.52 -0.57 7.12
C GLN A 15 -16.70 0.72 6.93
N SER A 16 -15.42 0.72 7.30
CA SER A 16 -14.54 1.87 7.09
C SER A 16 -14.40 2.26 5.62
N PHE A 17 -14.39 1.28 4.69
CA PHE A 17 -14.37 1.55 3.26
C PHE A 17 -15.69 2.19 2.83
N ILE A 18 -16.82 1.60 3.22
CA ILE A 18 -18.17 2.07 2.90
C ILE A 18 -18.40 3.48 3.43
N ASP A 19 -17.95 3.79 4.64
CA ASP A 19 -18.08 5.12 5.24
C ASP A 19 -17.41 6.22 4.41
N VAL A 20 -16.29 5.89 3.74
CA VAL A 20 -15.48 6.84 2.97
C VAL A 20 -15.92 6.90 1.51
N PHE A 21 -16.03 5.74 0.86
CA PHE A 21 -16.22 5.63 -0.59
C PHE A 21 -17.64 5.22 -1.00
N LYS A 22 -18.46 4.73 -0.05
CA LYS A 22 -19.81 4.16 -0.24
C LYS A 22 -19.82 2.83 -0.99
N ASP A 23 -19.14 2.78 -2.12
CA ASP A 23 -18.93 1.60 -2.96
C ASP A 23 -17.58 1.69 -3.68
N SER A 24 -17.26 0.67 -4.48
CA SER A 24 -15.99 0.60 -5.20
C SER A 24 -16.01 1.21 -6.59
N TYR A 25 -17.18 1.67 -7.08
CA TYR A 25 -17.37 2.05 -8.48
C TYR A 25 -16.38 3.12 -8.92
N GLU A 26 -16.16 4.14 -8.10
CA GLU A 26 -15.25 5.22 -8.46
C GLU A 26 -13.78 4.78 -8.47
N LEU A 27 -13.36 3.96 -7.51
CA LEU A 27 -12.00 3.40 -7.47
C LEU A 27 -11.72 2.54 -8.71
N GLU A 28 -12.73 1.81 -9.19
CA GLU A 28 -12.65 0.95 -10.37
C GLU A 28 -12.66 1.72 -11.69
N ASN A 29 -13.33 2.88 -11.75
CA ASN A 29 -13.65 3.54 -13.02
C ASN A 29 -13.09 4.97 -13.19
N MET A 30 -12.47 5.57 -12.16
CA MET A 30 -11.84 6.88 -12.30
C MET A 30 -10.74 6.85 -13.37
N ASP A 31 -10.80 7.74 -14.35
CA ASP A 31 -9.69 7.99 -15.27
C ASP A 31 -8.54 8.72 -14.56
N TYR A 32 -7.31 8.29 -14.79
CA TYR A 32 -6.12 8.93 -14.25
C TYR A 32 -4.94 8.80 -15.23
N GLU A 33 -4.05 9.78 -15.17
CA GLU A 33 -2.84 9.89 -15.98
C GLU A 33 -1.62 9.25 -15.28
N SER A 34 -1.63 9.17 -13.95
CA SER A 34 -0.56 8.52 -13.19
C SER A 34 -1.03 7.87 -11.86
N PRO A 35 -0.33 6.82 -11.38
CA PRO A 35 -0.58 6.21 -10.07
C PRO A 35 -0.61 7.19 -8.91
N MET A 36 0.28 8.19 -8.89
CA MET A 36 0.30 9.26 -7.91
C MET A 36 -0.98 10.11 -7.97
N GLN A 37 -1.47 10.43 -9.17
CA GLN A 37 -2.71 11.19 -9.33
C GLN A 37 -3.90 10.39 -8.79
N TYR A 38 -4.01 9.11 -9.15
CA TYR A 38 -5.05 8.20 -8.65
C TYR A 38 -5.04 8.17 -7.11
N PHE A 39 -3.87 7.87 -6.54
CA PHE A 39 -3.74 7.73 -5.09
C PHE A 39 -4.05 9.05 -4.38
N SER A 40 -3.51 10.17 -4.87
CA SER A 40 -3.73 11.50 -4.30
C SER A 40 -5.21 11.91 -4.32
N PHE A 41 -5.93 11.56 -5.38
CA PHE A 41 -7.35 11.86 -5.51
C PHE A 41 -8.17 11.15 -4.42
N PHE A 42 -8.03 9.83 -4.27
CA PHE A 42 -8.79 9.07 -3.28
C PHE A 42 -8.33 9.36 -1.84
N TRP A 43 -7.03 9.59 -1.63
CA TRP A 43 -6.55 10.02 -0.32
C TRP A 43 -7.13 11.40 0.05
N GLY A 44 -7.23 12.32 -0.90
CA GLY A 44 -7.89 13.62 -0.71
C GLY A 44 -9.34 13.49 -0.27
N LYS A 45 -10.11 12.55 -0.85
CA LYS A 45 -11.47 12.25 -0.39
C LYS A 45 -11.50 11.75 1.05
N TYR A 46 -10.55 10.89 1.40
CA TYR A 46 -10.41 10.42 2.77
C TYR A 46 -10.05 11.54 3.75
N GLU A 47 -9.18 12.49 3.36
CA GLU A 47 -8.87 13.67 4.18
C GLU A 47 -10.13 14.52 4.44
N VAL A 48 -10.96 14.75 3.42
CA VAL A 48 -12.25 15.47 3.58
C VAL A 48 -13.17 14.72 4.54
N PHE A 49 -13.27 13.40 4.41
CA PHE A 49 -14.04 12.57 5.33
C PHE A 49 -13.53 12.70 6.79
N LYS A 50 -12.22 12.68 7.01
CA LYS A 50 -11.63 12.86 8.35
C LYS A 50 -11.97 14.20 8.97
N GLN A 51 -11.93 15.29 8.18
CA GLN A 51 -12.29 16.61 8.67
C GLN A 51 -13.77 16.68 9.06
N LYS A 52 -14.65 16.13 8.23
CA LYS A 52 -16.07 16.03 8.54
C LYS A 52 -16.31 15.22 9.83
N TYR A 53 -15.68 14.05 9.96
CA TYR A 53 -15.76 13.21 11.14
C TYR A 53 -15.32 13.97 12.41
N LEU A 54 -14.20 14.70 12.33
CA LEU A 54 -13.69 15.50 13.45
C LEU A 54 -14.69 16.55 13.90
N ILE A 55 -15.31 17.28 12.97
CA ILE A 55 -16.30 18.32 13.26
C ILE A 55 -17.56 17.71 13.91
N GLU A 56 -18.08 16.63 13.34
CA GLU A 56 -19.32 16.00 13.80
C GLU A 56 -19.18 15.27 15.15
N ASN A 57 -18.00 14.72 15.42
CA ASN A 57 -17.77 13.88 16.60
C ASN A 57 -16.89 14.55 17.66
N ASN A 58 -16.36 15.75 17.38
CA ASN A 58 -15.40 16.48 18.20
C ASN A 58 -14.20 15.62 18.65
N LYS A 59 -13.76 14.69 17.80
CA LYS A 59 -12.60 13.82 18.03
C LYS A 59 -12.01 13.31 16.71
N PRO A 60 -10.68 13.07 16.64
CA PRO A 60 -10.06 12.53 15.45
C PRO A 60 -10.52 11.09 15.19
N ILE A 61 -10.42 10.68 13.92
CA ILE A 61 -10.68 9.30 13.53
C ILE A 61 -9.64 8.34 14.14
N ASN A 62 -10.03 7.08 14.34
CA ASN A 62 -9.11 6.05 14.80
C ASN A 62 -7.99 5.83 13.75
N ASN A 63 -6.74 5.80 14.21
CA ASN A 63 -5.56 5.58 13.36
C ASN A 63 -5.60 4.25 12.57
N VAL A 64 -6.30 3.24 13.08
CA VAL A 64 -6.51 1.97 12.36
C VAL A 64 -7.22 2.21 11.02
N ILE A 65 -8.17 3.15 10.98
CA ILE A 65 -8.91 3.47 9.75
C ILE A 65 -7.98 4.09 8.70
N ASN A 66 -6.97 4.88 9.11
CA ASN A 66 -6.01 5.44 8.16
C ASN A 66 -5.27 4.32 7.39
N GLY A 67 -4.86 3.26 8.09
CA GLY A 67 -4.18 2.11 7.48
C GLY A 67 -5.09 1.36 6.52
N ILE A 68 -6.32 1.05 6.97
CA ILE A 68 -7.31 0.34 6.14
C ILE A 68 -7.59 1.10 4.84
N ILE A 69 -7.76 2.43 4.91
CA ILE A 69 -8.03 3.22 3.71
C ILE A 69 -6.80 3.34 2.81
N PHE A 70 -5.59 3.41 3.37
CA PHE A 70 -4.35 3.38 2.59
C PHE A 70 -4.27 2.07 1.78
N GLU A 71 -4.40 0.94 2.46
CA GLU A 71 -4.38 -0.37 1.80
C GLU A 71 -5.49 -0.52 0.77
N ALA A 72 -6.69 -0.01 1.05
CA ALA A 72 -7.80 -0.07 0.10
C ALA A 72 -7.48 0.68 -1.19
N ILE A 73 -7.06 1.94 -1.11
CA ILE A 73 -6.72 2.74 -2.30
C ILE A 73 -5.60 2.05 -3.08
N PHE A 74 -4.58 1.52 -2.38
CA PHE A 74 -3.47 0.84 -3.03
C PHE A 74 -3.89 -0.49 -3.69
N ALA A 75 -4.77 -1.27 -3.07
CA ALA A 75 -5.26 -2.53 -3.64
C ALA A 75 -5.99 -2.30 -4.97
N TYR A 76 -6.86 -1.29 -5.03
CA TYR A 76 -7.54 -0.93 -6.27
C TYR A 76 -6.55 -0.40 -7.31
N LEU A 77 -5.57 0.42 -6.91
CA LEU A 77 -4.52 0.86 -7.82
C LEU A 77 -3.72 -0.32 -8.41
N LEU A 78 -3.32 -1.31 -7.59
CA LEU A 78 -2.63 -2.51 -8.09
C LEU A 78 -3.46 -3.26 -9.13
N ASP A 79 -4.76 -3.40 -8.91
CA ASP A 79 -5.67 -4.05 -9.87
C ASP A 79 -5.85 -3.24 -11.16
N ARG A 80 -6.00 -1.91 -11.04
CA ARG A 80 -6.08 -0.97 -12.16
C ARG A 80 -4.80 -0.97 -13.01
N GLU A 81 -3.66 -1.19 -12.38
CA GLU A 81 -2.35 -1.37 -13.03
C GLU A 81 -2.12 -2.83 -13.48
N GLY A 82 -3.13 -3.70 -13.44
CA GLY A 82 -3.02 -5.07 -13.95
C GLY A 82 -2.01 -5.95 -13.21
N LEU A 83 -1.72 -5.65 -11.94
CA LEU A 83 -0.81 -6.40 -11.10
C LEU A 83 -1.56 -7.49 -10.33
N LEU A 84 -1.03 -8.72 -10.35
CA LEU A 84 -1.65 -9.84 -9.66
C LEU A 84 -1.30 -9.77 -8.16
N ILE A 85 -2.30 -9.53 -7.33
CA ILE A 85 -2.18 -9.61 -5.88
C ILE A 85 -2.26 -11.09 -5.50
N ARG A 86 -1.16 -11.65 -4.99
CA ARG A 86 -1.09 -13.04 -4.50
C ARG A 86 -1.70 -13.19 -3.11
N SER A 87 -1.47 -12.23 -2.23
CA SER A 87 -2.08 -12.18 -0.90
C SER A 87 -2.15 -10.74 -0.37
N HIS A 88 -3.05 -10.51 0.60
CA HIS A 88 -3.27 -9.25 1.31
C HIS A 88 -3.35 -9.55 2.81
N ASP A 89 -2.47 -8.92 3.61
CA ASP A 89 -2.41 -9.06 5.07
C ASP A 89 -2.43 -10.54 5.54
N GLU A 90 -1.58 -11.38 4.94
CA GLU A 90 -1.48 -12.82 5.23
C GLU A 90 -0.04 -13.24 5.56
N SER A 91 0.10 -14.24 6.44
CA SER A 91 1.41 -14.84 6.73
C SER A 91 1.93 -15.64 5.53
N ILE A 92 3.22 -15.51 5.23
CA ILE A 92 3.83 -16.24 4.12
C ILE A 92 4.20 -17.66 4.56
N ASP A 93 3.69 -18.66 3.82
CA ASP A 93 3.94 -20.06 4.16
C ASP A 93 5.45 -20.40 4.17
N GLY A 94 5.87 -21.09 5.22
CA GLY A 94 7.25 -21.46 5.47
C GLY A 94 8.20 -20.29 5.77
N ILE A 95 7.70 -19.09 6.11
CA ILE A 95 8.52 -17.98 6.63
C ILE A 95 7.89 -17.46 7.93
N LYS A 96 8.63 -17.55 9.04
CA LYS A 96 8.09 -17.18 10.35
C LYS A 96 7.96 -15.65 10.49
N PHE A 97 6.79 -15.22 10.96
CA PHE A 97 6.46 -13.83 11.31
C PHE A 97 6.58 -12.81 10.16
N VAL A 98 6.54 -13.27 8.91
CA VAL A 98 6.49 -12.38 7.75
C VAL A 98 5.05 -12.24 7.28
N LYS A 99 4.54 -11.00 7.32
CA LYS A 99 3.16 -10.66 6.96
C LYS A 99 3.14 -9.35 6.16
N PRO A 100 3.45 -9.39 4.85
CA PRO A 100 3.32 -8.20 4.01
C PRO A 100 1.90 -7.67 4.02
N ASP A 101 1.77 -6.36 3.82
CA ASP A 101 0.47 -5.75 3.56
C ASP A 101 -0.03 -6.25 2.18
N PHE A 102 0.84 -6.30 1.16
CA PHE A 102 0.55 -6.99 -0.10
C PHE A 102 1.73 -7.82 -0.59
N LEU A 103 1.46 -9.02 -1.08
CA LEU A 103 2.38 -9.77 -1.94
C LEU A 103 1.84 -9.75 -3.36
N VAL A 104 2.60 -9.19 -4.28
CA VAL A 104 2.26 -9.03 -5.69
C VAL A 104 3.19 -9.89 -6.53
N GLU A 105 2.69 -10.38 -7.66
CA GLU A 105 3.52 -11.06 -8.65
C GLU A 105 3.40 -10.39 -10.02
N LYS A 106 4.57 -10.22 -10.65
CA LYS A 106 4.70 -9.77 -12.04
C LYS A 106 5.82 -10.58 -12.70
N ASN A 107 5.53 -11.23 -13.81
CA ASN A 107 6.50 -12.02 -14.59
C ASN A 107 7.37 -12.97 -13.74
N ASN A 108 6.74 -13.70 -12.80
CA ASN A 108 7.38 -14.61 -11.84
C ASN A 108 8.31 -13.94 -10.80
N MET A 109 8.40 -12.60 -10.77
CA MET A 109 9.02 -11.86 -9.69
C MET A 109 7.98 -11.54 -8.61
N LEU A 110 8.35 -11.82 -7.36
CA LEU A 110 7.55 -11.43 -6.20
C LEU A 110 7.92 -10.03 -5.73
N ILE A 111 6.91 -9.22 -5.49
CA ILE A 111 7.04 -7.87 -4.95
C ILE A 111 6.29 -7.84 -3.62
N PHE A 112 7.04 -7.69 -2.55
CA PHE A 112 6.59 -7.50 -1.19
C PHE A 112 6.35 -6.01 -0.97
N PHE A 113 5.13 -5.63 -0.60
CA PHE A 113 4.79 -4.27 -0.19
C PHE A 113 4.45 -4.23 1.28
N SER A 114 5.09 -3.30 2.00
CA SER A 114 4.61 -2.84 3.29
C SER A 114 4.16 -1.39 3.21
N LEU A 115 2.98 -1.08 3.75
CA LEU A 115 2.34 0.22 3.72
C LEU A 115 2.25 0.79 5.13
N LYS A 116 2.65 2.03 5.32
CA LYS A 116 2.62 2.71 6.62
C LYS A 116 2.24 4.17 6.43
N VAL A 117 1.09 4.59 6.94
CA VAL A 117 0.62 6.00 6.81
C VAL A 117 1.65 6.99 7.35
N SER A 118 2.24 6.68 8.51
CA SER A 118 3.49 7.26 9.02
C SER A 118 4.45 6.10 9.32
N MET A 119 5.75 6.32 9.30
CA MET A 119 6.76 5.29 9.56
C MET A 119 7.09 5.16 11.04
N ARG A 120 7.32 6.29 11.74
CA ARG A 120 7.88 6.30 13.11
C ARG A 120 9.09 5.33 13.23
N GLU A 121 9.04 4.35 14.12
CA GLU A 121 9.98 3.22 14.24
C GLU A 121 9.55 1.95 13.47
N ARG A 122 8.32 1.92 12.93
CA ARG A 122 7.72 0.73 12.29
C ARG A 122 8.35 0.33 10.97
N TRP A 123 9.15 1.20 10.34
CA TRP A 123 9.99 0.84 9.20
C TRP A 123 10.96 -0.30 9.54
N LYS A 124 11.39 -0.42 10.80
CA LYS A 124 12.24 -1.53 11.27
C LYS A 124 11.55 -2.88 11.17
N GLN A 125 10.22 -2.92 11.33
CA GLN A 125 9.45 -4.14 11.15
C GLN A 125 9.44 -4.55 9.68
N ALA A 126 9.18 -3.60 8.77
CA ALA A 126 9.19 -3.86 7.32
C ALA A 126 10.57 -4.34 6.84
N ASP A 127 11.64 -3.74 7.36
CA ASP A 127 13.01 -4.18 7.09
C ASP A 127 13.27 -5.60 7.61
N TRP A 128 12.92 -5.87 8.88
CA TRP A 128 13.06 -7.22 9.45
C TRP A 128 12.29 -8.28 8.67
N GLU A 129 11.06 -7.98 8.23
CA GLU A 129 10.26 -8.87 7.39
C GLU A 129 10.92 -9.09 6.02
N SER A 130 11.51 -8.05 5.44
CA SER A 130 12.26 -8.12 4.17
C SER A 130 13.49 -9.05 4.28
N ILE A 131 14.25 -8.95 5.37
CA ILE A 131 15.37 -9.87 5.67
C ILE A 131 14.90 -11.32 5.66
N GLN A 132 13.80 -11.63 6.34
CA GLN A 132 13.30 -13.01 6.40
C GLN A 132 12.72 -13.46 5.07
N PHE A 133 12.04 -12.58 4.35
CA PHE A 133 11.43 -12.88 3.06
C PHE A 133 12.50 -13.21 2.01
N LYS A 134 13.55 -12.39 1.92
CA LYS A 134 14.64 -12.55 0.94
C LYS A 134 15.48 -13.81 1.15
N LYS A 135 15.55 -14.35 2.38
CA LYS A 135 16.18 -15.67 2.62
C LYS A 135 15.53 -16.79 1.82
N LYS A 136 14.21 -16.70 1.56
CA LYS A 136 13.46 -17.68 0.78
C LYS A 136 13.26 -17.23 -0.67
N HIS A 137 13.13 -15.93 -0.90
CA HIS A 137 12.89 -15.33 -2.20
C HIS A 137 13.96 -14.27 -2.53
N PRO A 138 15.21 -14.67 -2.81
CA PRO A 138 16.34 -13.73 -2.95
C PRO A 138 16.21 -12.77 -4.14
N ASN A 139 15.40 -13.12 -5.15
CA ASN A 139 15.16 -12.27 -6.32
C ASN A 139 13.91 -11.38 -6.17
N SER A 140 13.29 -11.35 -4.98
CA SER A 140 12.12 -10.52 -4.73
C SER A 140 12.49 -9.06 -4.51
N LYS A 141 11.51 -8.19 -4.74
CA LYS A 141 11.58 -6.77 -4.38
C LYS A 141 10.79 -6.51 -3.11
N CYS A 142 11.40 -5.87 -2.12
CA CYS A 142 10.75 -5.49 -0.88
C CYS A 142 10.64 -3.96 -0.79
N ILE A 143 9.42 -3.45 -0.88
CA ILE A 143 9.14 -2.02 -1.04
C ILE A 143 8.30 -1.54 0.14
N LEU A 144 8.70 -0.41 0.71
CA LEU A 144 7.99 0.23 1.80
C LEU A 144 7.37 1.56 1.33
N LEU A 145 6.05 1.67 1.43
CA LEU A 145 5.28 2.83 1.00
C LEU A 145 4.74 3.62 2.19
N THR A 146 4.71 4.94 2.06
CA THR A 146 4.10 5.83 3.05
C THR A 146 3.27 6.95 2.46
N ALA A 147 2.33 7.43 3.26
CA ALA A 147 1.55 8.64 3.01
C ALA A 147 2.16 9.87 3.73
N ASP A 148 3.47 9.85 3.99
CA ASP A 148 4.21 10.98 4.58
C ASP A 148 5.55 11.17 3.87
N ASN A 149 5.66 12.25 3.08
CA ASN A 149 6.88 12.60 2.35
C ASN A 149 8.10 12.72 3.27
N LYS A 150 7.95 13.30 4.45
CA LYS A 150 9.08 13.54 5.36
C LYS A 150 9.61 12.23 5.93
N ASP A 151 8.72 11.29 6.20
CA ASP A 151 9.12 9.97 6.66
C ASP A 151 9.79 9.17 5.54
N ALA A 152 9.31 9.25 4.30
CA ALA A 152 10.00 8.65 3.15
C ALA A 152 11.43 9.22 3.02
N ASP A 153 11.58 10.54 2.93
CA ASP A 153 12.87 11.21 2.76
C ASP A 153 13.85 10.83 3.88
N ARG A 154 13.38 10.84 5.13
CA ARG A 154 14.20 10.55 6.30
C ARG A 154 14.67 9.10 6.33
N ILE A 155 13.83 8.13 6.00
CA ILE A 155 14.21 6.71 6.06
C ILE A 155 15.03 6.30 4.84
N SER A 156 14.76 6.88 3.66
CA SER A 156 15.54 6.62 2.44
C SER A 156 17.02 6.96 2.59
N MET A 157 17.40 7.84 3.53
CA MET A 157 18.81 8.10 3.86
C MET A 157 19.56 6.86 4.39
N PHE A 158 18.83 5.89 4.95
CA PHE A 158 19.39 4.66 5.52
C PHE A 158 19.25 3.46 4.58
N ILE A 159 18.68 3.62 3.38
CA ILE A 159 18.32 2.48 2.50
C ILE A 159 19.49 1.54 2.19
N ALA A 160 20.71 2.06 2.13
CA ALA A 160 21.92 1.26 1.89
C ALA A 160 22.25 0.29 3.04
N ASP A 161 21.73 0.54 4.24
CA ASP A 161 21.91 -0.28 5.43
C ASP A 161 20.71 -1.22 5.69
N LEU A 162 19.73 -1.27 4.78
CA LEU A 162 18.49 -2.03 4.90
C LEU A 162 18.39 -3.15 3.86
N ASP A 163 17.54 -4.14 4.14
CA ASP A 163 17.15 -5.19 3.20
C ASP A 163 15.89 -4.83 2.41
N LEU A 164 15.26 -3.69 2.70
CA LEU A 164 14.31 -3.04 1.79
C LEU A 164 15.02 -2.61 0.51
N ASP A 165 14.41 -2.84 -0.65
CA ASP A 165 14.93 -2.35 -1.93
C ASP A 165 14.65 -0.86 -2.11
N GLU A 166 13.40 -0.45 -1.82
CA GLU A 166 12.94 0.90 -2.16
C GLU A 166 11.95 1.41 -1.11
N ILE A 167 11.97 2.73 -0.89
CA ILE A 167 11.07 3.43 0.01
C ILE A 167 10.48 4.62 -0.74
N PHE A 168 9.15 4.69 -0.81
CA PHE A 168 8.46 5.77 -1.50
C PHE A 168 7.41 6.42 -0.64
N SER A 169 7.24 7.72 -0.88
CA SER A 169 5.97 8.36 -0.59
C SER A 169 5.03 8.23 -1.79
N VAL A 170 3.77 7.89 -1.53
CA VAL A 170 2.70 7.82 -2.55
C VAL A 170 2.30 9.20 -3.09
N PHE A 171 2.81 10.29 -2.50
CA PHE A 171 2.60 11.67 -2.97
C PHE A 171 3.84 12.25 -3.68
N SER A 172 4.79 11.40 -4.06
CA SER A 172 6.01 11.82 -4.75
C SER A 172 6.02 11.32 -6.19
N PRO A 173 6.65 12.05 -7.14
CA PRO A 173 6.78 11.58 -8.52
C PRO A 173 7.48 10.23 -8.65
N SER A 174 8.34 9.87 -7.70
CA SER A 174 8.99 8.56 -7.65
C SER A 174 8.01 7.40 -7.49
N PHE A 175 6.79 7.65 -6.99
CA PHE A 175 5.73 6.64 -6.97
C PHE A 175 5.27 6.27 -8.39
N ASP A 176 5.24 7.21 -9.32
CA ASP A 176 4.93 6.90 -10.73
C ASP A 176 6.06 6.09 -11.38
N THR A 177 7.32 6.41 -11.05
CA THR A 177 8.49 5.67 -11.51
C THR A 177 8.49 4.21 -11.04
N LEU A 178 8.02 3.94 -9.81
CA LEU A 178 7.83 2.58 -9.30
C LEU A 178 6.95 1.75 -10.26
N PHE A 179 5.76 2.25 -10.61
CA PHE A 179 4.86 1.50 -11.48
C PHE A 179 5.40 1.36 -12.91
N GLN A 180 6.07 2.40 -13.44
CA GLN A 180 6.78 2.29 -14.72
C GLN A 180 7.83 1.17 -14.68
N ALA A 181 8.62 1.06 -13.61
CA ALA A 181 9.60 0.01 -13.44
C ALA A 181 8.95 -1.38 -13.31
N VAL A 182 7.88 -1.50 -12.51
CA VAL A 182 7.13 -2.76 -12.33
C VAL A 182 6.51 -3.22 -13.64
N HIS A 183 6.07 -2.32 -14.52
CA HIS A 183 5.54 -2.68 -15.83
C HIS A 183 6.59 -3.19 -16.81
N LEU A 184 7.87 -2.85 -16.60
CA LEU A 184 8.99 -3.28 -17.42
C LEU A 184 9.61 -4.62 -16.98
N LEU A 185 9.24 -5.12 -15.78
CA LEU A 185 9.55 -6.48 -15.32
C LEU A 185 8.78 -7.50 -16.15
#